data_AF-A0A497TEY2-F1
#
_entry.id   AF-A0A497TEY2-F1
#
_cell.length_a   1.000
_cell.length_b   1.000
_cell.length_c   1.000
_cell.angle_alpha   90.00
_cell.angle_beta   90.00
_cell.angle_gamma   90.00
#
_symmetry.space_group_name_H-M   'P 1'
#
loop_
_entity.id
_entity.type
_entity.pdbx_description
1 polymer ?
#
loop_
_entity_poly.entity_id
_entity_poly.type
_entity_poly.pdbx_seq_one_letter_code
_entity_poly.pdbx_strand_id
1 'polypeptide(L)'
;MWSMITLCYSRIWFAGIGPARIAGQSRLPLITALAQILPMLGLLGTVEGMIDVFYVIASHGTGNIRGMAGGISSALITTMAGLVTSLSGFYFVSDLRHRLQDAACCGEIT
;
A
#
# COMPACT_ATOMS: atom_id res chain seq x y z
N MET A 1 13.65 -9.96 2.46
CA MET A 1 12.24 -9.54 2.44
C MET A 1 12.05 -8.15 1.82
N TRP A 2 12.74 -7.11 2.31
CA TRP A 2 12.62 -5.73 1.80
C TRP A 2 13.04 -5.55 0.32
N SER A 3 14.07 -6.26 -0.14
CA SER A 3 14.50 -6.26 -1.56
C SER A 3 13.40 -6.72 -2.53
N MET A 4 12.50 -7.61 -2.10
CA MET A 4 11.41 -8.15 -2.92
C MET A 4 10.25 -7.15 -3.07
N ILE A 5 9.94 -6.39 -2.00
CA ILE A 5 8.99 -5.27 -2.04
C ILE A 5 9.57 -4.12 -2.88
N THR A 6 10.85 -3.76 -2.70
CA THR A 6 11.48 -2.69 -3.48
C THR A 6 11.60 -3.03 -4.97
N LEU A 7 11.92 -4.29 -5.31
CA LEU A 7 11.92 -4.76 -6.71
C LEU A 7 10.52 -4.79 -7.31
N CYS A 8 9.51 -5.22 -6.56
CA CYS A 8 8.11 -5.23 -7.00
C CYS A 8 7.59 -3.79 -7.20
N TYR A 9 7.94 -2.86 -6.31
CA TYR A 9 7.62 -1.43 -6.41
C TYR A 9 8.28 -0.79 -7.64
N SER A 10 9.58 -1.05 -7.85
CA SER A 10 10.30 -0.54 -9.02
C SER A 10 9.75 -1.13 -10.32
N ARG A 11 9.28 -2.39 -10.32
CA ARG A 11 8.55 -3.01 -11.45
C ARG A 11 7.16 -2.42 -11.67
N ILE A 12 6.40 -2.13 -10.62
CA ILE A 12 5.09 -1.46 -10.71
C ILE A 12 5.26 -0.06 -11.29
N TRP A 13 6.29 0.67 -10.83
CA TRP A 13 6.59 2.03 -11.25
C TRP A 13 7.06 2.06 -12.72
N PHE A 14 7.92 1.13 -13.15
CA PHE A 14 8.32 1.01 -14.55
C PHE A 14 7.21 0.48 -15.48
N ALA A 15 6.35 -0.41 -15.00
CA ALA A 15 5.24 -0.95 -15.78
C ALA A 15 4.12 0.07 -16.01
N GLY A 16 3.95 1.03 -15.08
CA GLY A 16 2.96 2.12 -15.19
C GLY A 16 3.28 3.19 -16.23
N ILE A 17 4.50 3.22 -16.76
CA ILE A 17 4.94 4.16 -17.81
C ILE A 17 4.65 3.61 -19.22
N GLY A 18 4.24 2.33 -19.33
CA GLY A 18 3.67 1.77 -20.56
C GLY A 18 2.30 2.39 -20.88
N PRO A 19 1.88 2.41 -22.15
CA PRO A 19 0.76 3.24 -22.60
C PRO A 19 -0.54 2.87 -21.89
N ALA A 20 -0.90 3.64 -20.86
CA ALA A 20 -2.19 3.65 -20.18
C ALA A 20 -3.29 4.20 -21.10
N ARG A 21 -3.50 3.55 -22.25
CA ARG A 21 -4.48 3.93 -23.27
C ARG A 21 -5.73 3.04 -23.26
N ILE A 22 -5.83 2.02 -22.39
CA ILE A 22 -6.88 0.99 -22.50
C ILE A 22 -7.40 0.53 -21.12
N ALA A 23 -8.03 1.41 -20.37
CA ALA A 23 -9.05 1.02 -19.39
C ALA A 23 -9.94 2.24 -19.11
N GLY A 24 -11.19 2.15 -19.57
CA GLY A 24 -12.15 3.23 -19.59
C GLY A 24 -12.43 3.91 -18.25
N GLN A 25 -13.06 5.07 -18.37
CA GLN A 25 -13.47 6.00 -17.30
C GLN A 25 -14.18 5.33 -16.09
N SER A 26 -14.65 4.08 -16.22
CA SER A 26 -15.36 3.33 -15.18
C SER A 26 -14.48 2.70 -14.09
N ARG A 27 -13.13 2.64 -14.23
CA ARG A 27 -12.25 2.09 -13.17
C ARG A 27 -11.57 3.12 -12.27
N LEU A 28 -11.65 4.41 -12.58
CA LEU A 28 -11.15 5.51 -11.74
C LEU A 28 -11.62 5.43 -10.27
N PRO A 29 -12.91 5.22 -9.96
CA PRO A 29 -13.35 5.12 -8.57
C PRO A 29 -12.80 3.88 -7.87
N LEU A 30 -12.62 2.76 -8.59
CA LEU A 30 -12.06 1.53 -8.05
C LEU A 30 -10.60 1.70 -7.61
N ILE A 31 -9.77 2.38 -8.41
CA ILE A 31 -8.35 2.60 -8.09
C ILE A 31 -8.22 3.54 -6.88
N THR A 32 -9.06 4.57 -6.83
CA THR A 32 -9.09 5.53 -5.72
C THR A 32 -9.57 4.89 -4.42
N ALA A 33 -10.59 4.01 -4.50
CA ALA A 33 -11.06 3.22 -3.37
C ALA A 33 -9.96 2.28 -2.87
N LEU A 34 -9.32 1.52 -3.76
CA LEU A 34 -8.19 0.65 -3.41
C LEU A 34 -7.07 1.43 -2.70
N ALA A 35 -6.69 2.62 -3.19
CA ALA A 35 -5.69 3.45 -2.53
C ALA A 35 -6.06 3.84 -1.08
N GLN A 36 -7.35 3.94 -0.74
CA GLN A 36 -7.82 4.27 0.62
C GLN A 36 -7.89 3.05 1.56
N ILE A 37 -8.23 1.86 1.06
CA ILE A 37 -8.26 0.63 1.88
C ILE A 37 -6.87 0.02 2.11
N LEU A 38 -5.89 0.29 1.24
CA LEU A 38 -4.48 -0.14 1.39
C LEU A 38 -3.82 0.26 2.73
N PRO A 39 -3.86 1.53 3.17
CA PRO A 39 -3.27 1.93 4.46
C PRO A 39 -4.00 1.33 5.67
N MET A 40 -5.32 1.10 5.58
CA MET A 40 -6.08 0.39 6.62
C MET A 40 -5.60 -1.06 6.78
N LEU A 41 -5.22 -1.71 5.67
CA LEU A 41 -4.63 -3.05 5.68
C LEU A 41 -3.29 -3.10 6.44
N GLY A 42 -2.47 -2.05 6.31
CA GLY A 42 -1.22 -1.91 7.06
C GLY A 42 -1.43 -1.75 8.56
N LEU A 43 -2.52 -1.09 8.98
CA LEU A 43 -2.89 -0.99 10.39
C LEU A 43 -3.33 -2.37 10.95
N LEU A 44 -4.04 -3.17 10.16
CA LEU A 44 -4.43 -4.55 10.53
C LEU A 44 -3.22 -5.47 10.76
N GLY A 45 -2.14 -5.27 9.99
CA GLY A 45 -0.87 -5.97 10.20
C GLY A 45 -0.19 -5.67 11.54
N THR A 46 -0.41 -4.48 12.12
CA THR A 46 0.11 -4.18 13.46
C THR A 46 -0.63 -4.97 14.55
N VAL A 47 -1.93 -5.24 14.34
CA VAL A 47 -2.75 -6.08 15.23
C VAL A 47 -2.27 -7.53 15.16
N GLU A 48 -1.99 -8.05 13.96
CA GLU A 48 -1.49 -9.42 13.82
C GLU A 48 -0.12 -9.61 14.49
N GLY A 49 0.82 -8.66 14.29
CA GLY A 49 2.15 -8.72 14.92
C GLY A 49 2.10 -8.67 16.45
N MET A 50 1.15 -7.93 17.03
CA MET A 50 0.95 -7.90 18.48
C MET A 50 0.27 -9.17 19.02
N ILE A 51 -0.61 -9.82 18.25
CA ILE A 51 -1.18 -11.13 18.61
C ILE A 51 -0.07 -12.18 18.71
N ASP A 52 0.91 -12.16 17.80
CA ASP A 52 2.06 -13.07 17.84
C ASP A 52 2.93 -12.84 19.09
N VAL A 53 3.13 -11.58 19.50
CA VAL A 53 3.80 -11.26 20.77
C VAL A 53 3.05 -11.87 21.96
N PHE A 54 1.72 -11.76 22.01
CA PHE A 54 0.92 -12.37 23.07
C PHE A 54 1.00 -13.91 23.06
N TYR A 55 1.07 -14.52 21.88
CA TYR A 55 1.23 -15.97 21.74
C TYR A 55 2.60 -16.45 22.28
N VAL A 56 3.67 -15.71 22.02
CA VAL A 56 5.01 -15.99 22.58
C VAL A 56 5.03 -15.85 24.10
N ILE A 57 4.39 -14.81 24.65
CA ILE A 57 4.30 -14.61 26.10
C ILE A 57 3.51 -15.74 26.76
N ALA A 58 2.41 -16.17 26.15
CA ALA A 58 1.57 -17.25 26.68
C ALA A 58 2.27 -18.62 26.67
N SER A 59 3.15 -18.87 25.70
CA SER A 59 3.84 -20.16 25.53
C SER A 59 5.16 -20.27 26.29
N HIS A 60 5.94 -19.19 26.41
CA HIS A 60 7.29 -19.22 26.96
C HIS A 60 7.49 -18.31 28.19
N GLY A 61 6.44 -17.60 28.63
CA GLY A 61 6.53 -16.61 29.70
C GLY A 61 7.34 -15.37 29.28
N THR A 62 7.44 -14.39 30.18
CA THR A 62 8.13 -13.10 29.92
C THR A 62 9.65 -13.22 29.72
N GLY A 63 10.23 -14.41 29.83
CA GLY A 63 11.67 -14.67 29.74
C GLY A 63 12.23 -14.67 28.32
N ASN A 64 11.40 -14.84 27.28
CA ASN A 64 11.87 -14.87 25.89
C ASN A 64 11.67 -13.51 25.18
N ILE A 65 12.53 -12.56 25.52
CA ILE A 65 12.59 -11.21 24.90
C ILE A 65 12.75 -11.28 23.37
N ARG A 66 13.34 -12.37 22.86
CA ARG A 66 13.65 -12.54 21.44
C ARG A 66 12.41 -12.74 20.57
N GLY A 67 11.41 -13.48 21.07
CA GLY A 67 10.14 -13.64 20.37
C GLY A 67 9.25 -12.40 20.45
N MET A 68 9.31 -11.66 21.58
CA MET A 68 8.61 -10.37 21.70
C MET A 68 9.18 -9.32 20.72
N ALA A 69 10.50 -9.25 20.57
CA ALA A 69 11.14 -8.36 19.60
C ALA A 69 10.80 -8.73 18.13
N GLY A 70 10.57 -10.01 17.85
CA GLY A 70 10.16 -10.51 16.54
C GLY A 70 8.78 -10.01 16.11
N GLY A 71 7.77 -10.10 16.97
CA GLY A 71 6.41 -9.65 16.64
C GLY A 71 6.30 -8.14 16.41
N ILE A 72 7.06 -7.33 17.19
CA ILE A 72 7.16 -5.88 16.97
C ILE A 72 7.87 -5.56 15.65
N SER A 73 8.95 -6.28 15.33
CA SER A 73 9.65 -6.10 14.05
C SER A 73 8.75 -6.45 12.86
N SER A 74 7.95 -7.51 12.97
CA SER A 74 6.97 -7.89 11.96
C SER A 74 5.93 -6.78 11.77
N ALA A 75 5.41 -6.22 12.87
CA ALA A 75 4.48 -5.08 12.84
C ALA A 75 5.07 -3.84 12.15
N LEU A 76 6.36 -3.53 12.32
CA LEU A 76 6.98 -2.39 11.64
C LEU A 76 7.19 -2.62 10.13
N ILE A 77 7.50 -3.86 9.73
CA ILE A 77 7.70 -4.21 8.31
C ILE A 77 6.40 -4.06 7.52
N THR A 78 5.27 -4.46 8.10
CA THR A 78 3.95 -4.33 7.45
C THR A 78 3.49 -2.87 7.35
N THR A 79 3.79 -2.00 8.34
CA THR A 79 3.49 -0.56 8.24
C THR A 79 4.26 0.10 7.11
N MET A 80 5.55 -0.21 6.96
CA MET A 80 6.35 0.28 5.84
C MET A 80 5.79 -0.19 4.49
N ALA A 81 5.38 -1.45 4.39
CA ALA A 81 4.79 -2.00 3.16
C ALA A 81 3.45 -1.33 2.82
N GLY A 82 2.58 -1.08 3.81
CA GLY A 82 1.29 -0.41 3.60
C GLY A 82 1.43 1.03 3.13
N LEU A 83 2.37 1.79 3.72
CA LEU A 83 2.63 3.18 3.32
C LEU A 83 3.21 3.29 1.92
N VAL A 84 4.18 2.44 1.58
CA VAL A 84 4.78 2.40 0.24
C VAL A 84 3.73 2.10 -0.83
N THR A 85 2.86 1.11 -0.58
CA THR A 85 1.82 0.73 -1.54
C THR A 85 0.76 1.83 -1.71
N SER A 86 0.38 2.51 -0.62
CA SER A 86 -0.56 3.65 -0.65
C SER A 86 -0.01 4.85 -1.45
N LEU A 87 1.26 5.20 -1.22
CA LEU A 87 1.92 6.32 -1.91
C LEU A 87 1.99 6.09 -3.44
N SER A 88 2.26 4.85 -3.85
CA SER A 88 2.27 4.45 -5.26
C SER A 88 0.90 4.62 -5.94
N GLY A 89 -0.16 4.13 -5.29
CA GLY A 89 -1.52 4.24 -5.82
C GLY A 89 -1.97 5.69 -5.95
N PHE A 90 -1.62 6.53 -4.97
CA PHE A 90 -1.92 7.95 -5.01
C PHE A 90 -1.19 8.67 -6.16
N TYR A 91 0.09 8.38 -6.38
CA TYR A 91 0.86 8.97 -7.47
C TYR A 91 0.25 8.65 -8.84
N PHE A 92 -0.12 7.39 -9.08
CA PHE A 92 -0.72 6.97 -10.35
C PHE A 92 -2.09 7.64 -10.63
N VAL A 93 -2.93 7.79 -9.59
CA VAL A 93 -4.20 8.50 -9.71
C VAL A 93 -3.99 10.01 -9.94
N SER A 94 -2.94 10.59 -9.36
CA SER A 94 -2.63 12.02 -9.53
C SER A 94 -2.20 12.37 -10.96
N ASP A 95 -1.34 11.59 -11.61
CA ASP A 95 -0.97 11.82 -13.02
C ASP A 95 -2.17 11.69 -13.96
N LEU A 96 -3.02 10.68 -13.73
CA LEU A 96 -4.20 10.45 -14.55
C LEU A 96 -5.27 11.52 -14.36
N ARG A 97 -5.45 12.04 -13.13
CA ARG A 97 -6.36 13.17 -12.84
C ARG A 97 -5.91 14.46 -13.52
N HIS A 98 -4.61 14.76 -13.54
CA HIS A 98 -4.11 15.93 -14.26
C HIS A 98 -4.46 15.89 -15.75
N ARG A 99 -4.26 14.74 -16.40
CA ARG A 99 -4.61 14.56 -17.83
C ARG A 99 -6.11 14.65 -18.10
N LEU A 100 -6.96 14.24 -17.15
CA LEU A 100 -8.41 14.35 -17.26
C LEU A 100 -8.91 15.78 -16.98
N GLN A 101 -8.24 16.54 -16.12
CA GLN A 101 -8.54 17.95 -15.89
C GLN A 101 -8.23 18.80 -17.13
N ASP A 102 -7.17 18.49 -17.87
CA ASP A 102 -6.86 19.13 -19.16
C ASP A 102 -7.99 18.90 -20.19
N ALA A 103 -8.60 17.71 -20.17
CA ALA A 103 -9.75 17.39 -21.03
C ALA A 103 -11.07 18.01 -20.52
N ALA A 104 -11.27 18.10 -19.19
CA ALA A 104 -12.45 18.70 -18.58
C ALA A 104 -12.50 20.23 -18.74
N CYS A 105 -11.35 20.91 -18.75
CA CYS A 105 -11.26 22.34 -19.03
C CYS A 105 -11.72 22.68 -20.46
N CYS A 106 -11.73 21.70 -21.37
CA CYS A 106 -12.28 21.85 -22.72
C CYS A 106 -13.77 21.47 -22.82
N GLY A 107 -14.35 20.84 -21.78
CA GLY A 107 -15.75 20.39 -21.73
C GLY A 107 -16.72 21.32 -20.99
N GLU A 108 -16.21 22.33 -20.27
CA GLU A 108 -17.04 23.32 -19.56
C GLU A 108 -17.37 24.56 -20.42
N ILE A 109 -17.33 24.42 -21.76
CA ILE A 109 -17.69 25.48 -22.74
C ILE A 109 -18.77 25.02 -23.75
N THR A 110 -19.39 23.83 -23.61
CA THR A 110 -20.57 23.43 -24.41
C THR A 110 -21.82 23.26 -23.58
#